data_AF-F3C685-F1
#
_entry.id   AF-F3C685-F1
#
_cell.length_a   1.000
_cell.length_b   1.000
_cell.length_c   1.000
_cell.angle_alpha   90.00
_cell.angle_beta   90.00
_cell.angle_gamma   90.00
#
_symmetry.space_group_name_H-M   'P 1'
#
loop_
_entity.id
_entity.type
_entity.pdbx_description
1 polymer ?
#
loop_
_entity_poly.entity_id
_entity_poly.type
_entity_poly.pdbx_seq_one_letter_code
_entity_poly.pdbx_strand_id
1 'polypeptide(L)'
;MVPNHLFQLLAMVAMEPPAAFGADAVRGEKAKVVGAIRPWSQEEALANSVRGQYAKGAMGDKEVVGYRQEDRVEPDSTTETYVALKVMVDNWRWVGVPFYLRTGKRMSARSTEIAICFKPAPYAQFRDTEVDRLKPNYLRIQIQPNEGMWFDLFAKRPGPELKMEDIALGFAYKDFFEMQPSTGYETLIYDCLTGDQTLFQRADNIENGWRAVQPFLDAWAAQPQVQLYEAGKDGPQAGEELLSRDGREWRELNV
;
A
#
# COMPACT_ATOMS: atom_id res chain seq x y z
N MET A 1 -2.33 11.63 1.40
CA MET A 1 -2.35 10.27 0.82
C MET A 1 -2.94 9.24 1.78
N VAL A 2 -2.43 9.13 3.02
CA VAL A 2 -2.79 8.03 3.93
C VAL A 2 -4.27 7.98 4.36
N PRO A 3 -4.82 8.97 5.10
CA PRO A 3 -6.16 8.85 5.67
C PRO A 3 -7.29 8.85 4.62
N ASN A 4 -6.97 9.27 3.39
CA ASN A 4 -7.90 9.25 2.27
C ASN A 4 -7.61 8.02 1.40
N HIS A 5 -6.77 8.13 0.37
CA HIS A 5 -6.56 7.09 -0.63
C HIS A 5 -6.12 5.74 -0.07
N LEU A 6 -5.07 5.66 0.77
CA LEU A 6 -4.59 4.36 1.25
C LEU A 6 -5.59 3.67 2.17
N PHE A 7 -6.25 4.40 3.06
CA PHE A 7 -7.30 3.83 3.90
C PHE A 7 -8.55 3.41 3.10
N GLN A 8 -8.85 4.07 1.98
CA GLN A 8 -9.88 3.57 1.07
C GLN A 8 -9.50 2.24 0.42
N LEU A 9 -8.26 2.10 -0.06
CA LEU A 9 -7.79 0.84 -0.62
C LEU A 9 -7.76 -0.27 0.44
N LEU A 10 -7.29 0.04 1.64
CA LEU A 10 -7.34 -0.87 2.78
C LEU A 10 -8.78 -1.31 3.06
N ALA A 11 -9.72 -0.36 3.15
CA ALA A 11 -11.12 -0.66 3.43
C ALA A 11 -11.76 -1.53 2.34
N MET A 12 -11.46 -1.29 1.07
CA MET A 12 -11.95 -2.12 -0.05
C MET A 12 -11.44 -3.57 0.02
N VAL A 13 -10.22 -3.78 0.49
CA VAL A 13 -9.62 -5.12 0.64
C VAL A 13 -10.13 -5.81 1.90
N ALA A 14 -10.30 -5.06 2.98
CA ALA A 14 -10.51 -5.61 4.32
C ALA A 14 -11.98 -5.66 4.76
N MET A 15 -12.90 -4.95 4.08
CA MET A 15 -14.32 -4.94 4.41
C MET A 15 -14.94 -6.34 4.37
N GLU A 16 -15.93 -6.57 5.23
CA GLU A 16 -16.78 -7.74 5.12
C GLU A 16 -17.63 -7.66 3.86
N PRO A 17 -18.09 -8.81 3.31
CA PRO A 17 -19.04 -8.81 2.20
C PRO A 17 -20.30 -8.00 2.59
N PRO A 18 -20.66 -6.95 1.84
CA PRO A 18 -21.84 -6.16 2.15
C PRO A 18 -23.11 -6.98 1.90
N ALA A 19 -24.14 -6.77 2.72
CA ALA A 19 -25.41 -7.49 2.59
C ALA A 19 -26.15 -7.20 1.27
N ALA A 20 -25.81 -6.10 0.60
CA ALA A 20 -26.28 -5.72 -0.72
C ALA A 20 -25.28 -4.79 -1.41
N PHE A 21 -25.38 -4.64 -2.73
CA PHE A 21 -24.59 -3.68 -3.52
C PHE A 21 -25.14 -2.25 -3.47
N GLY A 22 -25.76 -1.86 -2.35
CA GLY A 22 -26.22 -0.49 -2.12
C GLY A 22 -25.12 0.37 -1.48
N ALA A 23 -25.10 1.66 -1.80
CA ALA A 23 -24.10 2.60 -1.30
C ALA A 23 -23.96 2.58 0.24
N ASP A 24 -25.07 2.49 0.98
CA ASP A 24 -25.02 2.43 2.45
C ASP A 24 -24.46 1.13 3.00
N ALA A 25 -24.75 -0.01 2.35
CA ALA A 25 -24.20 -1.30 2.74
C ALA A 25 -22.69 -1.34 2.53
N VAL A 26 -22.22 -0.89 1.35
CA VAL A 26 -20.79 -0.83 1.03
C VAL A 26 -20.06 0.15 1.96
N ARG A 27 -20.59 1.37 2.13
CA ARG A 27 -19.98 2.36 3.02
C ARG A 27 -20.00 1.93 4.49
N GLY A 28 -21.03 1.20 4.91
CA GLY A 28 -21.13 0.62 6.24
C GLY A 28 -20.00 -0.37 6.52
N GLU A 29 -19.73 -1.31 5.61
CA GLU A 29 -18.64 -2.28 5.82
C GLU A 29 -17.25 -1.62 5.74
N LYS A 30 -17.06 -0.60 4.89
CA LYS A 30 -15.84 0.22 4.89
C LYS A 30 -15.62 0.92 6.24
N ALA A 31 -16.66 1.61 6.74
CA ALA A 31 -16.59 2.37 7.98
C ALA A 31 -16.30 1.46 9.19
N LYS A 32 -16.86 0.24 9.24
CA LYS A 32 -16.54 -0.75 10.28
C LYS A 32 -15.07 -1.13 10.30
N VAL A 33 -14.46 -1.33 9.13
CA VAL A 33 -13.04 -1.73 9.04
C VAL A 33 -12.09 -0.60 9.38
N VAL A 34 -12.29 0.59 8.81
CA VAL A 34 -11.47 1.77 9.20
C VAL A 34 -11.70 2.07 10.68
N GLY A 35 -12.93 1.91 11.15
CA GLY A 35 -13.33 1.98 12.55
C GLY A 35 -12.66 0.94 13.46
N ALA A 36 -12.15 -0.16 12.91
CA ALA A 36 -11.45 -1.21 13.64
C ALA A 36 -9.92 -1.11 13.52
N ILE A 37 -9.38 -0.09 12.85
CA ILE A 37 -7.93 0.15 12.86
C ILE A 37 -7.52 0.46 14.30
N ARG A 38 -6.59 -0.34 14.82
CA ARG A 38 -6.10 -0.26 16.19
C ARG A 38 -5.46 1.10 16.45
N PRO A 39 -5.93 1.88 17.44
CA PRO A 39 -5.23 3.06 17.89
C PRO A 39 -3.94 2.65 18.62
N TRP A 40 -2.86 3.37 18.37
CA TRP A 40 -1.56 3.09 18.98
C TRP A 40 -1.21 4.09 20.07
N SER A 41 -0.47 3.63 21.07
CA SER A 41 0.26 4.54 21.94
C SER A 41 1.32 5.30 21.14
N GLN A 42 1.84 6.39 21.70
CA GLN A 42 2.86 7.20 21.04
C GLN A 42 4.13 6.39 20.70
N GLU A 43 4.56 5.52 21.61
CA GLU A 43 5.71 4.63 21.41
C GLU A 43 5.46 3.62 20.28
N GLU A 44 4.29 2.96 20.29
CA GLU A 44 3.91 2.03 19.22
C GLU A 44 3.77 2.74 17.88
N ALA A 45 3.24 3.96 17.86
CA ALA A 45 3.11 4.77 16.66
C ALA A 45 4.48 5.08 16.04
N LEU A 46 5.47 5.46 16.85
CA LEU A 46 6.86 5.64 16.37
C LEU A 46 7.48 4.32 15.91
N ALA A 47 7.31 3.24 16.68
CA ALA A 47 7.89 1.95 16.35
C ALA A 47 7.36 1.38 15.03
N ASN A 48 6.12 1.69 14.68
CA ASN A 48 5.44 1.11 13.54
C ASN A 48 5.15 2.12 12.41
N SER A 49 5.84 3.25 12.41
CA SER A 49 5.78 4.22 11.34
C SER A 49 7.15 4.73 10.94
N VAL A 50 7.26 5.13 9.67
CA VAL A 50 8.46 5.75 9.12
C VAL A 50 8.02 6.98 8.35
N ARG A 51 8.62 8.12 8.68
CA ARG A 51 8.51 9.35 7.91
C ARG A 51 9.84 9.67 7.25
N GLY A 52 9.78 9.90 5.95
CA GLY A 52 10.94 10.25 5.15
C GLY A 52 10.77 11.56 4.40
N GLN A 53 11.88 12.16 4.01
CA GLN A 53 11.92 13.35 3.17
C GLN A 53 12.99 13.16 2.09
N TYR A 54 12.66 13.40 0.82
CA TYR A 54 13.63 13.18 -0.25
C TYR A 54 14.74 14.23 -0.21
N ALA A 55 15.97 13.78 -0.38
CA ALA A 55 17.17 14.56 -0.56
C ALA A 55 17.54 14.66 -2.04
N LYS A 56 18.64 15.36 -2.34
CA LYS A 56 19.20 15.41 -3.71
C LYS A 56 19.38 13.99 -4.24
N GLY A 57 19.00 13.77 -5.49
CA GLY A 57 19.15 12.50 -6.19
C GLY A 57 18.96 12.66 -7.69
N ALA A 58 18.65 11.56 -8.38
CA ALA A 58 18.43 11.55 -9.81
C ALA A 58 17.17 10.75 -10.17
N MET A 59 16.40 11.26 -11.12
CA MET A 59 15.29 10.51 -11.72
C MET A 59 15.45 10.50 -13.24
N GLY A 60 15.81 9.33 -13.78
CA GLY A 60 16.31 9.22 -15.15
C GLY A 60 17.58 10.06 -15.32
N ASP A 61 17.67 10.80 -16.41
CA ASP A 61 18.84 11.65 -16.71
C ASP A 61 18.81 13.03 -16.02
N LYS A 62 17.86 13.25 -15.10
CA LYS A 62 17.66 14.56 -14.45
C LYS A 62 18.06 14.51 -12.98
N GLU A 63 19.00 15.38 -12.60
CA GLU A 63 19.22 15.68 -11.19
C GLU A 63 17.98 16.35 -10.58
N VAL A 64 17.65 15.97 -9.35
CA VAL A 64 16.54 16.50 -8.57
C VAL A 64 17.12 17.04 -7.26
N VAL A 65 16.75 18.27 -6.91
CA VAL A 65 17.11 18.88 -5.63
C VAL A 65 16.36 18.21 -4.47
N GLY A 66 16.87 18.31 -3.25
CA GLY A 66 16.14 17.81 -2.08
C GLY A 66 14.94 18.70 -1.76
N TYR A 67 13.98 18.17 -1.00
CA TYR A 67 12.72 18.85 -0.71
C TYR A 67 12.91 20.24 -0.09
N ARG A 68 13.87 20.38 0.84
CA ARG A 68 14.23 21.66 1.50
C ARG A 68 14.86 22.69 0.57
N GLN A 69 15.22 22.30 -0.65
CA GLN A 69 15.78 23.18 -1.67
C GLN A 69 14.79 23.49 -2.81
N GLU A 70 13.57 22.95 -2.76
CA GLU A 70 12.51 23.28 -3.72
C GLU A 70 11.99 24.71 -3.47
N ASP A 71 11.47 25.35 -4.53
CA ASP A 71 10.85 26.67 -4.42
C ASP A 71 9.70 26.65 -3.39
N ARG A 72 9.64 27.68 -2.53
CA ARG A 72 8.60 27.87 -1.49
C ARG A 72 8.57 26.78 -0.41
N VAL A 73 9.67 26.06 -0.19
CA VAL A 73 9.82 25.17 0.96
C VAL A 73 10.73 25.82 2.00
N GLU A 74 10.28 25.83 3.25
CA GLU A 74 11.11 26.26 4.38
C GLU A 74 12.39 25.39 4.48
N PRO A 75 13.60 25.98 4.56
CA PRO A 75 14.86 25.23 4.62
C PRO A 75 14.93 24.22 5.78
N ASP A 76 14.18 24.48 6.85
CA ASP A 76 14.18 23.71 8.09
C ASP A 76 12.98 22.74 8.16
N SER A 77 12.23 22.60 7.05
CA SER A 77 10.99 21.83 7.02
C SER A 77 11.18 20.37 7.44
N THR A 78 10.29 19.92 8.32
CA THR A 78 10.16 18.54 8.79
C THR A 78 8.94 17.84 8.17
N THR A 79 8.35 18.43 7.12
CA THR A 79 7.24 17.83 6.37
C THR A 79 7.72 16.58 5.66
N GLU A 80 7.00 15.49 5.85
CA GLU A 80 7.27 14.22 5.21
C GLU A 80 6.88 14.23 3.72
N THR A 81 7.73 13.61 2.89
CA THR A 81 7.43 13.33 1.48
C THR A 81 7.35 11.83 1.21
N TYR A 82 7.59 11.01 2.24
CA TYR A 82 7.44 9.56 2.26
C TYR A 82 6.84 9.14 3.60
N VAL A 83 5.93 8.18 3.56
CA VAL A 83 5.36 7.54 4.75
C VAL A 83 5.28 6.04 4.50
N ALA A 84 5.75 5.25 5.47
CA ALA A 84 5.41 3.85 5.61
C ALA A 84 4.77 3.59 6.97
N LEU A 85 3.63 2.92 7.01
CA LEU A 85 2.92 2.55 8.23
C LEU A 85 2.70 1.04 8.23
N LYS A 86 2.89 0.42 9.38
CA LYS A 86 2.16 -0.81 9.71
C LYS A 86 0.84 -0.36 10.34
N VAL A 87 -0.24 -1.10 10.17
CA VAL A 87 -1.49 -0.93 10.92
C VAL A 87 -2.09 -2.30 11.20
N MET A 88 -2.83 -2.42 12.30
CA MET A 88 -3.57 -3.63 12.65
C MET A 88 -5.07 -3.34 12.61
N VAL A 89 -5.86 -4.30 12.14
CA VAL A 89 -7.33 -4.21 12.14
C VAL A 89 -7.85 -5.19 13.19
N ASP A 90 -8.46 -4.65 14.24
CA ASP A 90 -8.95 -5.41 15.39
C ASP A 90 -10.36 -5.97 15.11
N ASN A 91 -10.41 -6.99 14.26
CA ASN A 91 -11.61 -7.79 14.04
C ASN A 91 -11.26 -9.28 13.87
N TRP A 92 -12.28 -10.14 13.87
CA TRP A 92 -12.10 -11.59 13.82
C TRP A 92 -11.38 -12.08 12.55
N ARG A 93 -11.60 -11.42 11.41
CA ARG A 93 -11.04 -11.80 10.11
C ARG A 93 -9.55 -11.47 10.01
N TRP A 94 -9.15 -10.31 10.54
CA TRP A 94 -7.82 -9.73 10.36
C TRP A 94 -6.93 -9.79 11.60
N VAL A 95 -7.39 -10.44 12.67
CA VAL A 95 -6.58 -10.66 13.87
C VAL A 95 -5.22 -11.28 13.50
N GLY A 96 -4.14 -10.62 13.93
CA GLY A 96 -2.77 -11.07 13.67
C GLY A 96 -2.26 -10.86 12.23
N VAL A 97 -3.04 -10.23 11.35
CA VAL A 97 -2.62 -9.89 9.99
C VAL A 97 -2.22 -8.41 9.93
N PRO A 98 -0.93 -8.08 9.74
CA PRO A 98 -0.50 -6.70 9.58
C PRO A 98 -0.81 -6.17 8.18
N PHE A 99 -1.24 -4.91 8.10
CA PHE A 99 -1.36 -4.16 6.87
C PHE A 99 -0.20 -3.18 6.77
N TYR A 100 0.58 -3.23 5.70
CA TYR A 100 1.63 -2.26 5.44
C TYR A 100 1.20 -1.31 4.34
N LEU A 101 1.32 -0.02 4.62
CA LEU A 101 0.97 1.07 3.72
C LEU A 101 2.23 1.86 3.42
N ARG A 102 2.53 2.12 2.14
CA ARG A 102 3.65 2.96 1.72
C ARG A 102 3.20 3.94 0.66
N THR A 103 3.64 5.19 0.80
CA THR A 103 3.44 6.24 -0.18
C THR A 103 4.63 7.18 -0.15
N GLY A 104 5.04 7.68 -1.30
CA GLY A 104 6.11 8.68 -1.36
C GLY A 104 6.10 9.48 -2.65
N LYS A 105 6.85 10.58 -2.63
CA LYS A 105 7.18 11.39 -3.80
C LYS A 105 8.61 11.11 -4.23
N ARG A 106 8.93 11.37 -5.50
CA ARG A 106 10.28 11.17 -6.05
C ARG A 106 10.84 9.76 -5.77
N MET A 107 9.98 8.75 -5.80
CA MET A 107 10.38 7.34 -5.73
C MET A 107 10.81 6.85 -7.11
N SER A 108 11.40 5.65 -7.19
CA SER A 108 11.91 5.07 -8.45
C SER A 108 10.85 4.95 -9.55
N ALA A 109 9.60 4.66 -9.17
CA ALA A 109 8.50 4.47 -10.09
C ALA A 109 7.20 5.12 -9.58
N ARG A 110 6.34 5.50 -10.53
CA ARG A 110 4.95 5.87 -10.26
C ARG A 110 4.12 4.60 -10.34
N SER A 111 3.69 4.07 -9.20
CA SER A 111 2.84 2.88 -9.12
C SER A 111 1.84 2.98 -7.97
N THR A 112 0.66 2.40 -8.17
CA THR A 112 -0.37 2.16 -7.16
C THR A 112 -0.77 0.69 -7.28
N GLU A 113 -0.39 -0.11 -6.29
CA GLU A 113 -0.59 -1.56 -6.27
C GLU A 113 -1.12 -1.98 -4.89
N ILE A 114 -1.99 -3.00 -4.87
CA ILE A 114 -2.33 -3.76 -3.68
C ILE A 114 -1.70 -5.14 -3.84
N ALA A 115 -0.87 -5.56 -2.87
CA ALA A 115 -0.26 -6.88 -2.84
C ALA A 115 -0.74 -7.67 -1.61
N ILE A 116 -1.46 -8.76 -1.85
CA ILE A 116 -1.92 -9.68 -0.82
C ILE A 116 -0.95 -10.86 -0.76
N CYS A 117 -0.12 -10.88 0.28
CA CYS A 117 0.82 -11.97 0.56
C CYS A 117 0.10 -13.12 1.25
N PHE A 118 0.07 -14.30 0.63
CA PHE A 118 -0.46 -15.50 1.24
C PHE A 118 0.54 -16.11 2.23
N LYS A 119 0.05 -16.91 3.18
CA LYS A 119 0.93 -17.71 4.03
C LYS A 119 1.66 -18.74 3.16
N PRO A 120 2.96 -19.00 3.39
CA PRO A 120 3.69 -20.02 2.65
C PRO A 120 3.02 -21.38 2.84
N ALA A 121 3.04 -22.20 1.79
CA ALA A 121 2.49 -23.56 1.86
C ALA A 121 3.29 -24.39 2.88
N PRO A 122 2.65 -25.32 3.60
CA PRO A 122 3.35 -26.23 4.50
C PRO A 122 4.43 -27.03 3.75
N TYR A 123 5.64 -27.07 4.31
CA TYR A 123 6.88 -27.60 3.70
C TYR A 123 6.86 -29.10 3.31
N ALA A 124 5.78 -29.84 3.60
CA ALA A 124 5.78 -31.30 3.57
C ALA A 124 5.99 -31.91 2.17
N GLN A 125 5.77 -31.17 1.08
CA GLN A 125 5.75 -31.71 -0.28
C GLN A 125 7.11 -31.72 -1.01
N PHE A 126 8.13 -31.03 -0.49
CA PHE A 126 9.43 -30.85 -1.15
C PHE A 126 10.62 -31.24 -0.25
N ARG A 127 10.42 -32.18 0.69
CA ARG A 127 11.50 -32.71 1.53
C ARG A 127 12.65 -33.23 0.66
N ASP A 128 13.89 -32.98 1.08
CA ASP A 128 15.13 -33.42 0.42
C ASP A 128 15.38 -32.81 -0.97
N THR A 129 14.81 -31.63 -1.24
CA THR A 129 15.08 -30.83 -2.44
C THR A 129 15.76 -29.52 -2.05
N GLU A 130 16.57 -28.94 -2.94
CA GLU A 130 17.19 -27.62 -2.73
C GLU A 130 16.17 -26.46 -2.74
N VAL A 131 14.86 -26.76 -2.71
CA VAL A 131 13.79 -25.76 -2.61
C VAL A 131 13.74 -25.25 -1.17
N ASP A 132 14.72 -24.43 -0.84
CA ASP A 132 14.88 -23.75 0.43
C ASP A 132 13.67 -22.80 0.61
N ARG A 133 12.69 -23.24 1.41
CA ARG A 133 11.40 -22.57 1.71
C ARG A 133 10.71 -21.90 0.50
N LEU A 134 9.61 -22.51 0.03
CA LEU A 134 8.71 -21.87 -0.95
C LEU A 134 8.38 -20.44 -0.51
N LYS A 135 8.70 -19.45 -1.36
CA LYS A 135 8.33 -18.05 -1.06
C LYS A 135 6.79 -17.94 -1.06
N PRO A 136 6.21 -16.96 -0.37
CA PRO A 136 4.77 -16.76 -0.38
C PRO A 136 4.25 -16.43 -1.77
N ASN A 137 3.02 -16.86 -2.07
CA ASN A 137 2.29 -16.42 -3.25
C ASN A 137 1.76 -15.00 -3.04
N TYR A 138 1.55 -14.26 -4.12
CA TYR A 138 0.97 -12.92 -4.08
C TYR A 138 -0.22 -12.80 -5.02
N LEU A 139 -1.34 -12.23 -4.54
CA LEU A 139 -2.36 -11.66 -5.40
C LEU A 139 -2.11 -10.16 -5.50
N ARG A 140 -1.97 -9.68 -6.74
CA ARG A 140 -1.61 -8.31 -7.07
C ARG A 140 -2.71 -7.66 -7.84
N ILE A 141 -3.13 -6.49 -7.36
CA ILE A 141 -4.12 -5.66 -8.01
C ILE A 141 -3.41 -4.36 -8.37
N GLN A 142 -3.10 -4.20 -9.65
CA GLN A 142 -2.47 -3.00 -10.17
C GLN A 142 -3.57 -1.98 -10.48
N ILE A 143 -3.49 -0.84 -9.82
CA ILE A 143 -4.46 0.26 -9.99
C ILE A 143 -3.93 1.29 -10.98
N GLN A 144 -2.63 1.58 -10.97
CA GLN A 144 -2.02 2.47 -11.97
C GLN A 144 -0.48 2.35 -11.93
N PRO A 145 0.25 2.37 -13.05
CA PRO A 145 -0.22 2.25 -14.44
C PRO A 145 -0.54 0.80 -14.80
N ASN A 146 -1.10 0.56 -15.98
CA ASN A 146 -1.42 -0.78 -16.49
C ASN A 146 -2.37 -1.54 -15.55
N GLU A 147 -3.59 -1.02 -15.42
CA GLU A 147 -4.67 -1.58 -14.63
C GLU A 147 -4.82 -3.08 -14.91
N GLY A 148 -4.85 -3.91 -13.88
CA GLY A 148 -4.86 -5.36 -14.06
C GLY A 148 -4.75 -6.14 -12.76
N MET A 149 -4.69 -7.46 -12.89
CA MET A 149 -4.57 -8.37 -11.76
C MET A 149 -3.66 -9.54 -12.11
N TRP A 150 -2.75 -9.87 -11.19
CA TRP A 150 -1.82 -10.99 -11.34
C TRP A 150 -1.76 -11.82 -10.06
N PHE A 151 -1.59 -13.12 -10.23
CA PHE A 151 -1.32 -14.07 -9.18
C PHE A 151 0.08 -14.65 -9.38
N ASP A 152 1.01 -14.26 -8.51
CA ASP A 152 2.40 -14.72 -8.52
C ASP A 152 2.50 -16.03 -7.72
N LEU A 153 3.02 -17.09 -8.35
CA LEU A 153 3.13 -18.43 -7.77
C LEU A 153 4.38 -19.17 -8.25
N PHE A 154 4.76 -20.23 -7.53
CA PHE A 154 5.88 -21.10 -7.90
C PHE A 154 5.43 -22.25 -8.78
N ALA A 155 6.08 -22.43 -9.92
CA ALA A 155 5.88 -23.58 -10.79
C ALA A 155 7.20 -24.29 -11.11
N LYS A 156 7.14 -25.59 -11.39
CA LYS A 156 8.30 -26.35 -11.85
C LYS A 156 8.69 -25.85 -13.25
N ARG A 157 9.94 -25.45 -13.43
CA ARG A 157 10.53 -25.21 -14.75
C ARG A 157 10.46 -26.49 -15.59
N PRO A 158 9.91 -26.45 -16.82
CA PRO A 158 9.90 -27.61 -17.70
C PRO A 158 11.31 -28.19 -17.90
N GLY A 159 11.46 -29.48 -17.59
CA GLY A 159 12.77 -30.15 -17.65
C GLY A 159 12.88 -31.36 -16.71
N PRO A 160 14.01 -32.10 -16.80
CA PRO A 160 14.27 -33.25 -15.94
C PRO A 160 14.64 -32.84 -14.50
N GLU A 161 15.21 -31.64 -14.32
CA GLU A 161 15.60 -31.12 -13.01
C GLU A 161 14.39 -30.59 -12.24
N LEU A 162 14.44 -30.73 -10.90
CA LEU A 162 13.46 -30.13 -10.00
C LEU A 162 13.90 -28.70 -9.66
N LYS A 163 13.67 -27.78 -10.61
CA LYS A 163 13.89 -26.35 -10.41
C LYS A 163 12.54 -25.63 -10.40
N MET A 164 12.30 -24.83 -9.37
CA MET A 164 11.11 -23.99 -9.24
C MET A 164 11.40 -22.60 -9.81
N GLU A 165 10.39 -21.96 -10.38
CA GLU A 165 10.47 -20.63 -10.97
C GLU A 165 9.22 -19.82 -10.62
N ASP A 166 9.42 -18.51 -10.44
CA ASP A 166 8.36 -17.54 -10.22
C ASP A 166 7.56 -17.35 -11.53
N ILE A 167 6.26 -17.61 -11.50
CA ILE A 167 5.36 -17.34 -12.63
C ILE A 167 4.23 -16.41 -12.20
N ALA A 168 3.84 -15.51 -13.10
CA ALA A 168 2.71 -14.60 -12.91
C ALA A 168 1.56 -14.99 -13.84
N LEU A 169 0.41 -15.34 -13.27
CA LEU A 169 -0.84 -15.55 -14.02
C LEU A 169 -1.71 -14.30 -13.90
N GLY A 170 -2.05 -13.65 -15.00
CA GLY A 170 -2.83 -12.42 -14.89
C GLY A 170 -3.30 -11.85 -16.21
N PHE A 171 -3.90 -10.67 -16.11
CA PHE A 171 -4.38 -9.91 -17.24
C PHE A 171 -4.14 -8.41 -17.00
N ALA A 172 -3.98 -7.65 -18.10
CA ALA A 172 -4.08 -6.21 -18.08
C ALA A 172 -5.37 -5.77 -18.80
N TYR A 173 -6.07 -4.76 -18.28
CA TYR A 173 -7.32 -4.26 -18.87
C TYR A 173 -7.13 -3.82 -20.32
N LYS A 174 -5.99 -3.20 -20.64
CA LYS A 174 -5.64 -2.76 -22.00
C LYS A 174 -5.60 -3.86 -23.05
N ASP A 175 -5.44 -5.13 -22.63
CA ASP A 175 -5.42 -6.26 -23.55
C ASP A 175 -6.83 -6.66 -24.01
N PHE A 176 -7.87 -6.20 -23.29
CA PHE A 176 -9.27 -6.57 -23.51
C PHE A 176 -10.17 -5.38 -23.83
N PHE A 177 -9.79 -4.16 -23.42
CA PHE A 177 -10.62 -2.97 -23.54
C PHE A 177 -9.83 -1.78 -24.09
N GLU A 178 -10.51 -0.93 -24.86
CA GLU A 178 -9.97 0.38 -25.22
C GLU A 178 -10.00 1.29 -23.99
N MET A 179 -8.82 1.48 -23.40
CA MET A 179 -8.67 2.34 -22.24
C MET A 179 -8.72 3.81 -22.68
N GLN A 180 -9.85 4.46 -22.45
CA GLN A 180 -9.95 5.91 -22.59
C GLN A 180 -9.22 6.58 -21.42
N PRO A 181 -8.43 7.65 -21.65
CA PRO A 181 -7.85 8.42 -20.57
C PRO A 181 -8.96 9.02 -19.71
N SER A 182 -9.23 8.43 -18.55
CA SER A 182 -10.16 9.00 -17.58
C SER A 182 -9.39 9.49 -16.36
N THR A 183 -9.75 10.68 -15.88
CA THR A 183 -9.21 11.24 -14.64
C THR A 183 -9.95 10.73 -13.39
N GLY A 184 -10.96 9.89 -13.57
CA GLY A 184 -11.88 9.43 -12.53
C GLY A 184 -13.00 10.43 -12.18
N TYR A 185 -12.84 11.71 -12.52
CA TYR A 185 -13.87 12.73 -12.26
C TYR A 185 -15.15 12.52 -13.07
N GLU A 186 -15.05 11.96 -14.28
CA GLU A 186 -16.22 11.68 -15.12
C GLU A 186 -17.19 10.72 -14.41
N THR A 187 -16.65 9.62 -13.87
CA THR A 187 -17.41 8.65 -13.07
C THR A 187 -18.03 9.31 -11.84
N LEU A 188 -17.24 10.09 -11.08
CA LEU A 188 -17.76 10.73 -9.87
C LEU A 188 -18.85 11.77 -10.17
N ILE A 189 -18.73 12.53 -11.26
CA ILE A 189 -19.77 13.47 -11.68
C ILE A 189 -21.03 12.70 -12.11
N TYR A 190 -20.87 11.63 -12.89
CA TYR A 190 -21.99 10.77 -13.29
C TYR A 190 -22.72 10.16 -12.08
N ASP A 191 -21.97 9.62 -11.12
CA ASP A 191 -22.51 9.04 -9.89
C ASP A 191 -23.26 10.10 -9.07
N CYS A 192 -22.72 11.32 -8.99
CA CYS A 192 -23.40 12.45 -8.35
C CYS A 192 -24.74 12.78 -9.03
N LEU A 193 -24.80 12.76 -10.36
CA LEU A 193 -26.02 13.04 -11.13
C LEU A 193 -27.06 11.92 -11.02
N THR A 194 -26.61 10.67 -10.89
CA THR A 194 -27.49 9.50 -10.75
C THR A 194 -27.87 9.18 -9.30
N GLY A 195 -27.25 9.86 -8.33
CA GLY A 195 -27.49 9.66 -6.91
C GLY A 195 -26.77 8.45 -6.31
N ASP A 196 -25.80 7.86 -7.02
CA ASP A 196 -24.96 6.80 -6.48
C ASP A 196 -23.87 7.39 -5.57
N GLN A 197 -23.90 7.00 -4.30
CA GLN A 197 -22.96 7.49 -3.29
C GLN A 197 -21.85 6.48 -2.97
N THR A 198 -21.76 5.35 -3.69
CA THR A 198 -20.89 4.22 -3.36
C THR A 198 -19.40 4.59 -3.36
N LEU A 199 -18.99 5.49 -4.26
CA LEU A 199 -17.61 5.97 -4.38
C LEU A 199 -17.31 7.22 -3.52
N PHE A 200 -18.31 7.76 -2.81
CA PHE A 200 -18.17 8.96 -2.00
C PHE A 200 -17.90 8.64 -0.53
N GLN A 201 -17.10 9.50 0.11
CA GLN A 201 -16.84 9.41 1.53
C GLN A 201 -18.06 9.83 2.35
N ARG A 202 -18.41 9.00 3.35
CA ARG A 202 -19.37 9.36 4.40
C ARG A 202 -18.61 9.90 5.61
N ALA A 203 -19.24 10.79 6.37
CA ALA A 203 -18.62 11.51 7.48
C ALA A 203 -17.94 10.59 8.51
N ASP A 204 -18.60 9.49 8.88
CA ASP A 204 -18.06 8.49 9.80
C ASP A 204 -16.76 7.83 9.28
N ASN A 205 -16.66 7.57 7.98
CA ASN A 205 -15.43 7.02 7.39
C ASN A 205 -14.28 8.03 7.44
N ILE A 206 -14.59 9.32 7.24
CA ILE A 206 -13.61 10.41 7.33
C ILE A 206 -13.10 10.53 8.77
N GLU A 207 -14.02 10.56 9.74
CA GLU A 207 -13.69 10.64 11.17
C GLU A 207 -12.87 9.44 11.64
N ASN A 208 -13.24 8.22 11.25
CA ASN A 208 -12.48 7.01 11.57
C ASN A 208 -11.07 7.05 10.96
N GLY A 209 -10.93 7.55 9.73
CA GLY A 209 -9.62 7.72 9.08
C GLY A 209 -8.72 8.71 9.83
N TRP A 210 -9.28 9.84 10.29
CA TRP A 210 -8.54 10.79 11.13
C TRP A 210 -8.17 10.20 12.49
N ARG A 211 -9.10 9.52 13.15
CA ARG A 211 -8.84 8.84 14.43
C ARG A 211 -7.72 7.82 14.31
N ALA A 212 -7.67 7.08 13.20
CA ALA A 212 -6.64 6.07 12.96
C ALA A 212 -5.25 6.67 12.70
N VAL A 213 -5.16 7.84 12.06
CA VAL A 213 -3.86 8.48 11.76
C VAL A 213 -3.37 9.39 12.89
N GLN A 214 -4.27 9.90 13.75
CA GLN A 214 -3.94 10.90 14.77
C GLN A 214 -2.78 10.49 15.70
N PRO A 215 -2.70 9.25 16.22
CA PRO A 215 -1.59 8.86 17.08
C PRO A 215 -0.21 8.98 16.42
N PHE A 216 -0.13 8.75 15.10
CA PHE A 216 1.09 8.94 14.34
C PHE A 216 1.46 10.42 14.22
N LEU A 217 0.48 11.26 13.93
CA LEU A 217 0.69 12.70 13.81
C LEU A 217 1.18 13.29 15.13
N ASP A 218 0.56 12.90 16.25
CA ASP A 218 0.95 13.36 17.59
C ASP A 218 2.36 12.88 17.96
N ALA A 219 2.67 11.62 17.65
CA ALA A 219 3.98 11.05 17.91
C ALA A 219 5.09 11.74 17.10
N TRP A 220 4.81 12.04 15.83
CA TRP A 220 5.72 12.76 14.95
C TRP A 220 5.87 14.23 15.31
N ALA A 221 4.84 14.87 15.85
CA ALA A 221 4.96 16.24 16.35
C ALA A 221 5.93 16.34 17.54
N ALA A 222 5.94 15.32 18.40
CA ALA A 222 6.88 15.23 19.53
C ALA A 222 8.31 14.85 19.11
N GLN A 223 8.46 14.09 18.01
CA GLN A 223 9.75 13.69 17.45
C GLN A 223 9.81 14.06 15.95
N PRO A 224 10.12 15.34 15.63
CA PRO A 224 9.93 15.88 14.29
C PRO A 224 11.01 15.45 13.27
N GLN A 225 11.91 14.57 13.65
CA GLN A 225 13.01 14.11 12.80
C GLN A 225 12.46 13.29 11.62
N VAL A 226 12.91 13.61 10.41
CA VAL A 226 12.58 12.88 9.18
C VAL A 226 13.80 12.13 8.69
N GLN A 227 13.57 10.94 8.11
CA GLN A 227 14.65 10.17 7.51
C GLN A 227 14.86 10.59 6.06
N LEU A 228 16.10 10.97 5.72
CA LEU A 228 16.40 11.36 4.36
C LEU A 228 16.52 10.12 3.45
N TYR A 229 16.02 10.25 2.23
CA TYR A 229 16.24 9.26 1.17
C TYR A 229 16.56 9.95 -0.14
N GLU A 230 17.40 9.34 -0.95
CA GLU A 230 17.78 9.89 -2.25
C GLU A 230 16.56 9.88 -3.21
N ALA A 231 16.32 11.00 -3.89
CA ALA A 231 15.29 11.05 -4.95
C ALA A 231 15.62 10.01 -6.05
N GLY A 232 14.61 9.22 -6.44
CA GLY A 232 14.75 8.09 -7.37
C GLY A 232 14.90 6.73 -6.66
N LYS A 233 15.00 6.69 -5.33
CA LYS A 233 15.00 5.45 -4.53
C LYS A 233 13.63 5.14 -3.91
N ASP A 234 13.47 3.96 -3.35
CA ASP A 234 12.19 3.45 -2.82
C ASP A 234 11.88 3.88 -1.37
N GLY A 235 12.42 5.02 -0.97
CA GLY A 235 12.31 5.57 0.39
C GLY A 235 13.55 5.31 1.25
N PRO A 236 13.48 5.65 2.55
CA PRO A 236 14.57 5.45 3.49
C PRO A 236 14.67 3.98 3.93
N GLN A 237 15.86 3.57 4.36
CA GLN A 237 16.15 2.21 4.84
C GLN A 237 15.20 1.75 5.96
N ALA A 238 14.80 2.64 6.88
CA ALA A 238 13.86 2.24 7.93
C ALA A 238 12.49 1.80 7.40
N GLY A 239 12.12 2.22 6.19
CA GLY A 239 10.92 1.73 5.50
C GLY A 239 10.99 0.22 5.22
N GLU A 240 12.16 -0.30 4.85
CA GLU A 240 12.40 -1.73 4.66
C GLU A 240 12.50 -2.47 6.00
N GLU A 241 13.20 -1.86 6.98
CA GLU A 241 13.32 -2.41 8.33
C GLU A 241 11.96 -2.60 9.01
N LEU A 242 10.99 -1.72 8.73
CA LEU A 242 9.64 -1.83 9.26
C LEU A 242 8.98 -3.19 8.94
N LEU A 243 9.20 -3.72 7.74
CA LEU A 243 8.67 -5.04 7.33
C LEU A 243 9.60 -6.17 7.75
N SER A 244 10.91 -5.94 7.70
CA SER A 244 11.93 -6.93 8.02
C SER A 244 11.82 -7.45 9.46
N ARG A 245 11.35 -6.61 10.39
CA ARG A 245 11.04 -6.99 11.78
C ARG A 245 10.01 -8.13 11.88
N ASP A 246 9.13 -8.24 10.89
CA ASP A 246 8.13 -9.31 10.79
C ASP A 246 8.55 -10.41 9.78
N GLY A 247 9.80 -10.40 9.30
CA GLY A 247 10.32 -11.33 8.31
C GLY A 247 9.71 -11.13 6.91
N ARG A 248 9.40 -9.87 6.56
CA ARG A 248 8.75 -9.50 5.30
C ARG A 248 9.57 -8.46 4.55
N GLU A 249 9.30 -8.35 3.26
CA GLU A 249 9.96 -7.39 2.38
C GLU A 249 8.92 -6.68 1.53
N TRP A 250 9.21 -5.43 1.14
CA TRP A 250 8.40 -4.73 0.17
C TRP A 250 8.54 -5.41 -1.20
N ARG A 251 7.46 -5.42 -1.98
CA ARG A 251 7.60 -5.72 -3.40
C ARG A 251 8.36 -4.60 -4.09
N GLU A 252 9.20 -5.00 -5.04
CA GLU A 252 9.91 -4.08 -5.92
C GLU A 252 8.93 -3.23 -6.71
N LEU A 253 9.23 -1.95 -6.84
CA LEU A 253 8.45 -1.03 -7.66
C LEU A 253 8.86 -1.17 -9.12
N ASN A 254 8.37 -2.21 -9.78
CA ASN A 254 8.64 -2.45 -11.20
C ASN A 254 7.66 -1.63 -12.08
N VAL A 255 8.16 -1.11 -13.21
CA VAL A 255 7.39 -0.43 -14.26
C VAL A 255 6.94 -1.43 -15.32
#